data_AF-A0A9E0V774-F1
#
_entry.id   AF-A0A9E0V774-F1
#
_cell.length_a   1.000
_cell.length_b   1.000
_cell.length_c   1.000
_cell.angle_alpha   90.00
_cell.angle_beta   90.00
_cell.angle_gamma   90.00
#
_symmetry.space_group_name_H-M   'P 1'
#
loop_
_entity.id
_entity.type
_entity.pdbx_description
1 polymer ?
#
loop_
_entity_poly.entity_id
_entity_poly.type
_entity_poly.pdbx_seq_one_letter_code
_entity_poly.pdbx_strand_id
1 'polypeptide(L)' 'VTTTDHVILPNEEGAFQIINSLGVKVAEGQLQQGGGVKVQNLPAGVYLLRTHSHTYPFTKL' A
#
# COMPACT_ATOMS: atom_id res chain seq x y z
N VAL A 1 -0.14 -14.49 1.00
CA VAL A 1 -0.12 -13.23 0.22
C VAL A 1 -1.49 -12.60 0.41
N THR A 2 -1.56 -11.41 0.99
CA THR A 2 -2.85 -10.81 1.37
C THR A 2 -3.51 -10.22 0.12
N THR A 3 -4.41 -10.99 -0.50
CA THR A 3 -5.27 -10.53 -1.60
C THR A 3 -6.28 -9.56 -1.05
N THR A 4 -6.16 -8.27 -1.32
CA THR A 4 -7.01 -7.31 -0.62
C THR A 4 -7.08 -5.96 -1.35
N ASP A 5 -8.29 -5.42 -1.48
CA ASP A 5 -8.54 -4.08 -2.00
C ASP A 5 -8.24 -2.96 -0.97
N HIS A 6 -8.00 -3.33 0.29
CA HIS A 6 -7.73 -2.47 1.45
C HIS A 6 -6.57 -2.96 2.33
N VAL A 7 -5.37 -2.43 2.21
CA VAL A 7 -4.27 -2.81 3.11
C VAL A 7 -4.48 -2.13 4.47
N ILE A 8 -4.83 -2.90 5.51
CA ILE A 8 -5.05 -2.36 6.88
C ILE A 8 -3.70 -2.29 7.61
N LEU A 9 -3.38 -1.11 8.14
CA LEU A 9 -2.12 -0.83 8.82
C LEU A 9 -2.44 -0.18 10.18
N PRO A 10 -2.83 -0.96 11.19
CA PRO A 10 -3.43 -0.44 12.42
C PRO A 10 -2.46 0.38 13.29
N ASN A 11 -1.15 0.18 13.11
CA ASN A 11 -0.09 0.81 13.90
C ASN A 11 0.74 1.82 13.08
N GLU A 12 0.29 2.19 11.89
CA GLU A 12 0.99 3.14 11.03
C GLU A 12 0.13 4.38 10.83
N GLU A 13 0.80 5.53 10.70
CA GLU A 13 0.20 6.81 10.37
C GLU A 13 1.19 7.62 9.52
N GLY A 14 0.69 8.63 8.82
CA GLY A 14 1.53 9.52 8.02
C GLY A 14 1.59 9.14 6.53
N ALA A 15 2.55 9.70 5.82
CA ALA A 15 2.63 9.55 4.37
C ALA A 15 2.95 8.09 3.97
N PHE A 16 2.23 7.58 2.98
CA PHE A 16 2.52 6.31 2.33
C PHE A 16 2.66 6.48 0.83
N GLN A 17 3.36 5.54 0.20
CA GLN A 17 3.48 5.41 -1.25
C GLN A 17 3.34 3.95 -1.67
N ILE A 18 2.78 3.72 -2.85
CA ILE A 18 2.66 2.40 -3.47
C ILE A 18 3.57 2.35 -4.67
N ILE A 19 4.38 1.31 -4.75
CA ILE A 19 5.42 1.11 -5.75
C ILE A 19 5.15 -0.22 -6.45
N ASN A 20 5.23 -0.26 -7.77
CA ASN A 20 5.10 -1.51 -8.53
C ASN A 20 6.41 -2.33 -8.50
N SER A 21 6.39 -3.53 -9.10
CA SER A 21 7.56 -4.41 -9.19
C SER A 21 8.77 -3.81 -9.94
N LEU A 22 8.56 -2.75 -10.72
CA LEU A 22 9.60 -2.03 -11.45
C LEU A 22 10.20 -0.86 -10.63
N GLY A 23 9.76 -0.65 -9.39
CA GLY A 23 10.21 0.46 -8.56
C GLY A 23 9.53 1.80 -8.87
N VAL A 24 8.48 1.81 -9.71
CA VAL A 24 7.74 3.02 -10.09
C VAL A 24 6.65 3.30 -9.06
N LYS A 25 6.61 4.53 -8.53
CA LYS A 25 5.52 5.01 -7.67
C LYS A 25 4.23 5.12 -8.49
N VAL A 26 3.19 4.39 -8.08
CA VAL A 26 1.88 4.35 -8.76
C VAL A 26 0.77 5.02 -7.95
N ALA A 27 0.96 5.20 -6.65
CA ALA A 27 0.05 5.95 -5.79
C ALA A 27 0.76 6.50 -4.55
N GLU A 28 0.18 7.51 -3.92
CA GLU A 28 0.61 8.05 -2.64
C GLU A 28 -0.59 8.61 -1.89
N GLY A 29 -0.41 8.82 -0.58
CA GLY A 29 -1.44 9.45 0.23
C GLY A 29 -1.01 9.58 1.68
N GLN A 30 -1.96 10.02 2.51
CA GLN A 30 -1.79 10.10 3.94
C GLN A 30 -2.59 8.98 4.61
N LEU A 31 -1.92 8.16 5.41
CA LEU A 31 -2.52 7.15 6.27
C LEU A 31 -2.93 7.82 7.58
N GLN A 32 -4.19 7.62 7.98
CA GLN A 32 -4.67 8.02 9.30
C GLN A 32 -4.38 6.90 10.30
N GLN A 33 -4.13 7.25 11.55
CA GLN A 33 -3.86 6.30 12.63
C GLN A 33 -4.99 5.26 12.74
N GLY A 34 -4.64 3.96 12.72
CA GLY A 34 -5.62 2.87 12.71
C GLY A 34 -6.33 2.65 11.35
N GLY A 35 -5.91 3.37 10.31
CA GLY A 35 -6.53 3.37 9.00
C GLY A 35 -6.07 2.25 8.07
N GLY A 36 -6.58 2.30 6.83
CA GLY A 36 -6.19 1.40 5.76
C GLY A 36 -6.03 2.13 4.44
N VAL A 37 -5.24 1.55 3.55
CA VAL A 37 -4.96 2.08 2.22
C VAL A 37 -5.85 1.38 1.20
N LYS A 38 -6.67 2.16 0.49
CA LYS A 38 -7.50 1.64 -0.60
C LYS A 38 -6.70 1.51 -1.89
N VAL A 39 -6.68 0.31 -2.46
CA VAL A 39 -5.90 -0.04 -3.67
C VAL A 39 -6.76 -0.54 -4.83
N GLN A 40 -8.06 -0.20 -4.81
CA GLN A 40 -9.06 -0.66 -5.78
C GLN A 40 -8.73 -0.30 -7.25
N ASN A 41 -8.05 0.82 -7.50
CA ASN A 41 -7.74 1.30 -8.85
C ASN A 41 -6.39 0.79 -9.39
N LEU A 42 -5.74 -0.14 -8.71
CA LEU A 42 -4.50 -0.74 -9.20
C LEU A 42 -4.79 -1.96 -10.07
N PRO A 43 -4.12 -2.11 -11.23
CA PRO A 43 -4.15 -3.35 -11.99
C PRO A 43 -3.67 -4.54 -11.15
N ALA A 44 -4.12 -5.75 -11.50
CA ALA A 44 -3.61 -6.97 -10.89
C ALA A 44 -2.08 -7.06 -11.04
N GLY A 45 -1.39 -7.38 -9.94
CA GLY A 45 0.07 -7.35 -9.91
C GLY A 45 0.64 -7.33 -8.49
N VAL A 46 1.97 -7.32 -8.42
CA VAL A 46 2.73 -7.26 -7.17
C VAL A 46 3.15 -5.82 -6.90
N TYR A 47 2.94 -5.38 -5.66
CA TYR A 47 3.22 -4.03 -5.21
C TYR A 47 3.90 -4.01 -3.85
N LEU A 48 4.52 -2.88 -3.55
CA LEU A 48 5.09 -2.54 -2.26
C LEU A 48 4.39 -1.28 -1.74
N LEU A 49 3.77 -1.38 -0.57
CA LEU A 49 3.30 -0.22 0.18
C LEU A 49 4.40 0.20 1.14
N ARG A 50 4.92 1.41 0.97
CA ARG A 50 5.99 1.96 1.80
C ARG A 50 5.46 3.11 2.66
N THR A 51 5.61 2.98 3.96
CA THR A 51 5.39 4.05 4.95
C THR A 51 6.75 4.67 5.31
N HIS A 52 6.77 5.59 6.28
CA HIS A 52 8.03 6.15 6.78
C HIS A 52 8.95 5.09 7.38
N SER A 53 8.38 4.12 8.10
CA SER A 53 9.13 3.15 8.91
C SER A 53 9.18 1.76 8.29
N HIS A 54 8.20 1.39 7.45
CA HIS A 54 8.01 0.02 7.00
C HIS A 54 7.70 -0.09 5.50
N THR A 55 7.93 -1.28 4.96
CA THR A 55 7.53 -1.64 3.59
C THR A 55 6.80 -2.97 3.63
N TYR A 56 5.60 -2.98 3.07
CA TYR A 56 4.68 -4.12 3.07
C TYR A 56 4.45 -4.60 1.64
N PRO A 57 4.89 -5.82 1.28
CA PRO A 57 4.55 -6.40 0.00
C PRO A 57 3.09 -6.86 -0.01
N PHE A 58 2.38 -6.59 -1.11
CA PHE A 58 1.03 -7.10 -1.33
C PHE A 58 0.81 -7.45 -2.80
N THR A 59 -0.17 -8.32 -3.06
CA THR A 59 -0.58 -8.68 -4.41
C THR A 59 -2.02 -8.26 -4.61
N LYS A 60 -2.25 -7.48 -5.66
CA LYS A 60 -3.59 -7.18 -6.16
C LYS A 60 -3.97 -8.29 -7.14
N LEU A 61 -5.10 -8.94 -6.89
CA LEU A 61 -5.76 -9.81 -7.87
C LEU A 61 -6.82 -9.01 -8.64
#